data_AF-A0A920S6M1-F1
#
_entry.id   AF-A0A920S6M1-F1
#
_cell.length_a   1.000
_cell.length_b   1.000
_cell.length_c   1.000
_cell.angle_alpha   90.00
_cell.angle_beta   90.00
_cell.angle_gamma   90.00
#
_symmetry.space_group_name_H-M   'P 1'
#
loop_
_entity.id
_entity.type
_entity.pdbx_description
1 polymer ?
#
loop_
_entity_poly.entity_id
_entity_poly.type
_entity_poly.pdbx_seq_one_letter_code
_entity_poly.pdbx_strand_id
1 'polypeptide(L)'
;MGLVNVDEAILWPDGAPNALGTGAIDTPALTCHVAEAGNGCGIVVCPGGGYRVLASDHEGLQVAQALNRIGITAFVLRYRVGTRYGTDISLLARFARSSVRPSPR
;
A
#
# COMPACT_ATOMS: atom_id res chain seq x y z
N MET A 1 10.34 20.90 -13.17
CA MET A 1 9.60 20.88 -11.89
C MET A 1 9.54 19.43 -11.43
N GLY A 2 10.64 18.91 -10.91
CA GLY A 2 10.77 17.51 -10.48
C GLY A 2 10.75 17.47 -8.96
N LEU A 3 10.03 16.50 -8.38
CA LEU A 3 10.00 16.29 -6.93
C LEU A 3 11.44 16.10 -6.44
N VAL A 4 11.91 17.02 -5.58
CA VAL A 4 13.33 17.12 -5.23
C VAL A 4 13.82 16.13 -4.19
N ASN A 5 12.96 15.37 -3.50
CA ASN A 5 13.39 14.29 -2.60
C ASN A 5 12.34 13.17 -2.54
N VAL A 6 12.75 11.96 -2.92
CA VAL A 6 11.95 10.74 -2.81
C VAL A 6 12.71 9.79 -1.89
N ASP A 7 12.27 9.69 -0.65
CA ASP A 7 12.85 8.78 0.35
C ASP A 7 11.89 7.62 0.59
N GLU A 8 12.39 6.38 0.52
CA GLU A 8 11.62 5.20 0.88
C GLU A 8 11.98 4.74 2.30
N ALA A 9 10.96 4.59 3.14
CA ALA A 9 11.08 4.07 4.49
C ALA A 9 10.43 2.69 4.59
N ILE A 10 11.24 1.65 4.83
CA ILE A 10 10.74 0.30 5.16
C ILE A 10 10.09 0.35 6.54
N LEU A 11 8.86 -0.15 6.64
CA LEU A 11 8.09 -0.09 7.89
C LEU A 11 8.57 -1.09 8.94
N TRP A 12 9.11 -2.24 8.50
CA TRP A 12 9.70 -3.26 9.36
C TRP A 12 11.09 -3.65 8.84
N PRO A 13 12.15 -2.95 9.28
CA PRO A 13 13.53 -3.21 8.83
C PRO A 13 14.01 -4.64 9.10
N ASP A 14 13.57 -5.23 10.22
CA ASP A 14 13.93 -6.58 10.63
C ASP A 14 13.01 -7.68 10.06
N GLY A 15 12.10 -7.30 9.16
CA GLY A 15 11.12 -8.19 8.54
C GLY A 15 9.71 -7.99 9.09
N ALA A 16 8.74 -7.91 8.18
CA ALA A 16 7.35 -7.67 8.55
C ALA A 16 6.72 -8.90 9.24
N PRO A 17 5.89 -8.72 10.28
CA PRO A 17 5.19 -9.83 10.92
C PRO A 17 4.42 -10.69 9.91
N ASN A 18 4.55 -12.00 10.01
CA ASN A 18 3.94 -13.01 9.14
C ASN A 18 4.34 -12.91 7.65
N ALA A 19 5.46 -12.24 7.33
CA ALA A 19 6.00 -12.26 5.98
C ALA A 19 6.32 -13.70 5.53
N LEU A 20 5.92 -14.03 4.30
CA LEU A 20 6.15 -15.34 3.67
C LEU A 20 7.36 -15.29 2.71
N GLY A 21 8.17 -14.24 2.80
CA GLY A 21 9.29 -13.94 1.92
C GLY A 21 9.94 -12.62 2.31
N THR A 22 10.93 -12.20 1.52
CA THR A 22 11.70 -10.97 1.72
C THR A 22 11.62 -10.02 0.51
N GLY A 23 10.70 -10.29 -0.43
CA GLY A 23 10.53 -9.46 -1.61
C GLY A 23 9.81 -8.15 -1.31
N ALA A 24 9.70 -7.28 -2.32
CA ALA A 24 8.97 -6.01 -2.20
C ALA A 24 7.49 -6.19 -1.83
N ILE A 25 6.88 -7.32 -2.22
CA ILE A 25 5.51 -7.69 -1.84
C ILE A 25 5.38 -8.13 -0.37
N ASP A 26 6.50 -8.50 0.26
CA ASP A 26 6.56 -9.00 1.64
C ASP A 26 7.05 -7.92 2.62
N THR A 27 7.57 -6.81 2.10
CA THR A 27 8.29 -5.76 2.84
C THR A 27 7.57 -4.42 2.70
N PRO A 28 6.54 -4.12 3.52
CA PRO A 28 5.80 -2.87 3.42
C PRO A 28 6.69 -1.64 3.61
N ALA A 29 6.41 -0.58 2.85
CA ALA A 29 7.17 0.66 2.89
C ALA A 29 6.29 1.89 2.62
N LEU A 30 6.77 3.06 3.03
CA LEU A 30 6.23 4.36 2.65
C LEU A 30 7.24 5.08 1.75
N THR A 31 6.79 5.57 0.61
CA THR A 31 7.57 6.48 -0.23
C THR A 31 7.15 7.91 0.09
N CYS A 32 8.07 8.72 0.61
CA CYS A 32 7.84 10.11 0.95
C CYS A 32 8.02 11.01 -0.29
N HIS A 33 7.02 11.84 -0.56
CA HIS A 33 7.04 12.88 -1.58
C HIS A 33 6.89 14.23 -0.90
N VAL A 34 8.03 14.87 -0.59
CA VAL A 34 8.05 16.15 0.13
C VAL A 34 7.52 17.28 -0.76
N ALA A 35 6.63 18.12 -0.21
CA ALA A 35 6.21 19.35 -0.87
C ALA A 35 7.26 20.45 -0.72
N GLU A 36 7.63 21.14 -1.81
CA GLU A 36 8.65 22.20 -1.80
C GLU A 36 8.26 23.39 -0.91
N ALA A 37 6.99 23.81 -0.99
CA ALA A 37 6.40 24.84 -0.13
C ALA A 37 5.44 24.18 0.88
N GLY A 38 6.01 23.41 1.81
CA GLY A 38 5.26 22.64 2.80
C GLY A 38 4.42 23.52 3.74
N ASN A 39 3.15 23.17 3.91
CA ASN A 39 2.21 23.83 4.83
C ASN A 39 2.11 23.15 6.21
N GLY A 40 2.93 22.12 6.46
CA GLY A 40 2.95 21.33 7.69
C GLY A 40 2.00 20.12 7.71
N CYS A 41 1.16 19.93 6.69
CA CYS A 41 0.28 18.77 6.57
C CYS A 41 0.98 17.59 5.88
N GLY A 42 0.72 16.38 6.40
CA GLY A 42 1.14 15.10 5.81
C GLY A 42 -0.05 14.18 5.56
N ILE A 43 -0.10 13.54 4.39
CA ILE A 43 -1.16 12.57 4.04
C ILE A 43 -0.55 11.24 3.61
N VAL A 44 -1.08 10.13 4.14
CA VAL A 44 -0.76 8.78 3.65
C VAL A 44 -1.72 8.42 2.51
N VAL A 45 -1.18 8.16 1.34
CA VAL A 45 -1.91 7.70 0.16
C VAL A 45 -1.84 6.17 0.13
N CYS A 46 -3.00 5.52 0.15
CA CYS A 46 -3.12 4.07 -0.02
C CYS A 46 -3.60 3.78 -1.46
N PRO A 47 -2.71 3.41 -2.40
CA PRO A 47 -3.10 3.09 -3.77
C PRO A 47 -4.13 1.96 -3.80
N GLY A 48 -4.98 1.92 -4.82
CA GLY A 48 -5.89 0.81 -5.05
C GLY A 48 -5.23 -0.34 -5.82
N GLY A 49 -6.08 -1.15 -6.48
CA GLY A 49 -5.66 -2.36 -7.22
C GLY A 49 -6.25 -3.66 -6.68
N GLY A 50 -7.29 -3.57 -5.84
CA GLY A 50 -8.10 -4.72 -5.41
C GLY A 50 -7.32 -5.82 -4.69
N TYR A 51 -6.21 -5.46 -4.03
CA TYR A 51 -5.26 -6.37 -3.39
C TYR A 51 -4.62 -7.38 -4.35
N ARG A 52 -4.67 -7.15 -5.66
CA ARG A 52 -4.04 -8.00 -6.69
C ARG A 52 -2.79 -7.34 -7.25
N VAL A 53 -2.81 -6.03 -7.37
CA VAL A 53 -1.71 -5.18 -7.82
C VAL A 53 -1.68 -3.92 -6.95
N LEU A 54 -0.56 -3.21 -6.97
CA LEU A 54 -0.48 -1.84 -6.47
C LEU A 54 -0.51 -0.92 -7.68
N ALA A 55 -1.54 -0.09 -7.81
CA ALA A 55 -1.62 0.93 -8.86
C ALA A 55 -0.78 2.17 -8.51
N SER A 56 0.47 1.97 -8.06
CA SER A 56 1.33 3.00 -7.48
C SER A 56 1.61 4.18 -8.42
N ASP A 57 1.58 3.97 -9.75
CA ASP A 57 1.87 5.03 -10.71
C ASP A 57 0.71 6.03 -10.86
N HIS A 58 -0.49 5.56 -11.18
CA HIS A 58 -1.66 6.43 -11.40
C HIS A 58 -2.35 6.84 -10.10
N GLU A 59 -2.43 5.95 -9.11
CA GLU A 59 -3.16 6.19 -7.85
C GLU A 59 -2.24 6.55 -6.67
N GLY A 60 -0.92 6.44 -6.84
CA GLY A 60 0.07 6.87 -5.85
C GLY A 60 0.75 8.19 -6.25
N LEU A 61 1.60 8.15 -7.29
CA LEU A 61 2.45 9.28 -7.66
C LEU A 61 1.66 10.50 -8.13
N GLN A 62 0.62 10.33 -8.96
CA GLN A 62 -0.17 11.48 -9.44
C GLN A 62 -0.93 12.17 -8.29
N VAL A 63 -1.42 11.38 -7.33
CA VAL A 63 -2.07 11.89 -6.12
C VAL A 63 -1.04 12.65 -5.27
N ALA A 64 0.14 12.07 -5.06
CA ALA A 64 1.22 12.72 -4.33
C ALA A 64 1.63 14.06 -4.99
N GLN A 65 1.76 14.10 -6.32
CA GLN A 65 2.03 15.33 -7.05
C GLN A 65 0.90 16.37 -6.91
N ALA A 66 -0.35 15.94 -6.92
CA ALA A 66 -1.49 16.84 -6.72
C ALA A 66 -1.51 17.45 -5.31
N LEU A 67 -1.19 16.65 -4.29
CA LEU A 67 -1.05 17.09 -2.90
C LEU A 67 0.12 18.05 -2.72
N ASN A 68 1.27 17.74 -3.32
CA ASN A 68 2.46 18.60 -3.21
C ASN A 68 2.23 19.98 -3.84
N ARG A 69 1.43 20.09 -4.90
CA ARG A 69 1.06 21.38 -5.52
C ARG A 69 0.27 22.30 -4.58
N ILE A 70 -0.40 21.75 -3.56
CA ILE A 70 -1.11 22.53 -2.53
C ILE A 70 -0.35 22.56 -1.19
N GLY A 71 0.94 22.23 -1.21
CA GLY A 71 1.84 22.32 -0.05
C GLY A 71 1.73 21.15 0.94
N ILE A 72 1.03 20.06 0.59
CA ILE A 72 0.88 18.89 1.47
C ILE A 72 1.92 17.85 1.09
N THR A 73 2.72 17.37 2.05
CA THR A 73 3.64 16.25 1.84
C THR A 73 2.86 14.93 1.79
N ALA A 74 3.11 14.11 0.79
CA ALA A 74 2.41 12.83 0.61
C ALA A 74 3.33 11.63 0.90
N PHE A 75 2.78 10.59 1.53
CA PHE A 75 3.46 9.31 1.78
C PHE A 75 2.70 8.19 1.09
N VAL A 76 3.25 7.63 0.02
CA VAL A 76 2.59 6.56 -0.74
C VAL A 76 2.90 5.21 -0.10
N LEU A 77 1.86 4.50 0.32
CA LEU A 77 1.97 3.20 0.98
C LEU A 77 2.12 2.05 -0.03
N ARG A 78 3.22 1.33 0.07
CA ARG A 78 3.39 0.00 -0.51
C ARG A 78 2.98 -1.04 0.53
N TYR A 79 1.78 -1.60 0.38
CA TYR A 79 1.24 -2.65 1.23
C TYR A 79 1.31 -4.03 0.54
N ARG A 80 1.17 -5.10 1.32
CA ARG A 80 1.19 -6.48 0.80
C ARG A 80 -0.04 -6.77 -0.04
N VAL A 81 0.16 -7.40 -1.19
CA VAL A 81 -0.90 -7.81 -2.12
C VAL A 81 -0.82 -9.31 -2.42
N GLY A 82 -1.85 -9.88 -3.02
CA GLY A 82 -1.85 -11.24 -3.54
C GLY A 82 -2.45 -12.28 -2.61
N THR A 83 -2.79 -13.43 -3.20
CA THR A 83 -3.41 -14.58 -2.52
C THR A 83 -2.49 -15.29 -1.54
N ARG A 84 -1.17 -15.01 -1.60
CA ARG A 84 -0.15 -15.59 -0.70
C ARG A 84 -0.41 -15.21 0.75
N TYR A 85 -0.73 -13.94 0.97
CA TYR A 85 -1.22 -13.46 2.25
C TYR A 85 -2.71 -13.70 2.20
N GLY A 86 -3.20 -14.78 2.81
CA GLY A 86 -4.62 -15.13 2.77
C GLY A 86 -5.46 -13.99 3.32
N THR A 87 -5.98 -13.14 2.43
CA THR A 87 -6.77 -11.98 2.85
C THR A 87 -8.25 -12.34 2.81
N ASP A 88 -8.91 -12.33 3.98
CA ASP A 88 -10.37 -12.29 4.14
C ASP A 88 -10.94 -10.90 3.81
N ILE A 89 -10.45 -10.24 2.75
CA ILE A 89 -10.62 -8.79 2.58
C ILE A 89 -11.92 -8.38 1.89
N SER A 90 -12.61 -9.31 1.25
CA SER A 90 -14.00 -9.09 0.86
C SER A 90 -14.90 -9.95 1.72
N LEU A 91 -16.03 -9.38 2.16
CA LEU A 91 -17.14 -10.18 2.71
C LEU A 91 -17.48 -11.34 1.76
N LEU A 92 -17.31 -11.14 0.45
CA LEU A 92 -17.43 -12.16 -0.60
C LEU A 92 -16.44 -13.32 -0.47
N ALA A 93 -15.17 -13.06 -0.17
CA ALA A 93 -14.14 -14.09 0.02
C ALA A 93 -14.40 -14.94 1.27
N ARG A 94 -15.04 -14.34 2.30
CA ARG A 94 -15.49 -15.07 3.49
C ARG A 94 -16.68 -15.98 3.18
N PHE A 95 -17.61 -15.55 2.32
CA PHE A 95 -18.73 -16.39 1.86
C PHE A 95 -18.28 -17.56 0.98
N ALA A 96 -17.36 -17.33 0.04
CA ALA A 96 -16.86 -18.37 -0.87
C ALA A 96 -16.14 -19.53 -0.14
N ARG A 97 -15.60 -19.30 1.06
CA ARG A 97 -15.01 -20.34 1.91
C ARG A 97 -16.01 -21.00 2.85
N SER A 98 -17.09 -20.32 3.22
CA SER A 98 -18.14 -20.86 4.09
C SER A 98 -19.08 -21.86 3.41
N SER A 99 -19.13 -21.88 2.08
CA SER A 99 -19.97 -22.79 1.28
C SER A 99 -19.38 -24.19 1.09
N VAL A 100 -18.14 -24.44 1.51
CA VAL A 100 -17.54 -25.77 1.55
C VAL A 100 -17.65 -26.33 2.99
N ARG A 101 -18.86 -26.73 3.39
CA ARG A 101 -18.99 -27.73 4.46
C ARG A 101 -18.96 -29.12 3.80
N PRO A 102 -18.05 -30.03 4.20
CA PRO A 102 -18.20 -31.43 3.80
C PRO A 102 -19.51 -31.96 4.38
N SER A 103 -20.29 -32.70 3.60
CA SER A 103 -21.48 -33.38 4.13
C SER A 103 -21.05 -34.35 5.22
N PRO A 104 -21.73 -34.39 6.37
CA PRO A 104 -21.48 -35.45 7.35
C PRO A 104 -21.81 -36.79 6.69
N ARG A 105 -20.86 -37.72 6.78
CA ARG A 105 -21.09 -39.13 6.42
C ARG A 105 -22.04 -39.78 7.42
#